data_AF-A0A5J5CRE3-F1
#
_entry.id   AF-A0A5J5CRE3-F1
#
_cell.length_a   1.000
_cell.length_b   1.000
_cell.length_c   1.000
_cell.angle_alpha   90.00
_cell.angle_beta   90.00
_cell.angle_gamma   90.00
#
_symmetry.space_group_name_H-M   'P 1'
#
loop_
_entity.id
_entity.type
_entity.pdbx_description
1 polymer ?
#
loop_
_entity_poly.entity_id
_entity_poly.type
_entity_poly.pdbx_seq_one_letter_code
_entity_poly.pdbx_strand_id
1 'polypeptide(L)'
;MKTFPVRTPEMFPSVLVLVLVLASPALMTPSAPALLTPSASRQLQVRGQRAPRDTRQDSIKVVISEGCVTQGESSDVTRGGKEIDLTPGSPLILTHKIKLVPSGSGSGSCGCEADFAALRAGCSIKPETDECPNECSDQGRCVDGKCVCFSGFSGPDCSRSNCPGNCNDRGRCVDGRCLCDPGSTGSDCSRGGCPDGCSNRGRCVDGKCVCHSGFAGADCSETACPGNCNSRGRCVDGECVCDDGFTGPDCSERICPNDCWDRGRCVDGKCVCHSGFTGADCSETTCPGNCNSRGRCVNGQCVCQPGFTGPDCSKKKSCPDDCNNHGKCVNGKCVCHSGFTGADCSETACPGNCNSRGRCVEGRCVCDGGFTGPDCADKACPNSCGDRGKCVDGVCVCDVGFAGPDCAAKGCPGNCNNKGRCVKGRCVCRRGFTGADCSQCEDGVTGPDCDTAMLGVSELSTRDITESSVTLLWTPPPVQYDTYYITFTSQ
;
A
#
# COMPACT_ATOMS: atom_id res chain seq x y z
N MET A 1 36.35 -44.06 -23.09
CA MET A 1 35.14 -43.52 -23.73
C MET A 1 35.36 -42.02 -23.90
N LYS A 2 36.16 -41.55 -24.88
CA LYS A 2 35.80 -41.17 -26.26
C LYS A 2 34.39 -40.60 -26.42
N THR A 3 34.30 -39.27 -26.45
CA THR A 3 33.21 -38.51 -27.07
C THR A 3 33.82 -37.32 -27.81
N PHE A 4 33.36 -37.12 -29.04
CA PHE A 4 33.88 -36.24 -30.09
C PHE A 4 33.46 -34.76 -29.89
N PRO A 5 34.20 -33.80 -30.50
CA PRO A 5 33.79 -32.39 -30.64
C PRO A 5 33.11 -32.13 -31.99
N VAL A 6 32.12 -31.22 -32.06
CA VAL A 6 31.53 -30.76 -33.33
C VAL A 6 31.17 -29.26 -33.31
N ARG A 7 31.92 -28.51 -34.15
CA ARG A 7 31.61 -27.38 -35.06
C ARG A 7 31.07 -26.02 -34.58
N THR A 8 31.82 -25.00 -35.01
CA THR A 8 31.43 -23.63 -35.43
C THR A 8 30.61 -23.63 -36.75
N PRO A 9 29.96 -22.50 -37.09
CA PRO A 9 30.45 -21.63 -38.18
C PRO A 9 30.37 -20.13 -37.81
N GLU A 10 31.40 -19.30 -38.09
CA GLU A 10 31.67 -18.53 -39.33
C GLU A 10 30.78 -17.29 -39.54
N MET A 11 31.38 -16.29 -40.19
CA MET A 11 31.24 -14.85 -39.93
C MET A 11 31.07 -14.08 -41.27
N PHE A 12 30.19 -13.07 -41.28
CA PHE A 12 30.10 -11.88 -42.20
C PHE A 12 29.74 -12.07 -43.70
N PRO A 13 29.42 -10.98 -44.49
CA PRO A 13 29.43 -9.53 -44.17
C PRO A 13 28.21 -8.68 -44.62
N SER A 14 28.21 -7.43 -44.13
CA SER A 14 27.85 -6.15 -44.78
C SER A 14 26.51 -5.96 -45.51
N VAL A 15 25.76 -4.93 -45.12
CA VAL A 15 25.59 -3.69 -45.91
C VAL A 15 25.11 -2.57 -44.98
N LEU A 16 25.83 -1.46 -45.09
CA LEU A 16 25.67 -0.16 -44.46
C LEU A 16 24.80 0.71 -45.37
N VAL A 17 23.69 1.27 -44.88
CA VAL A 17 23.13 2.52 -45.43
C VAL A 17 22.72 3.43 -44.27
N LEU A 18 23.28 4.63 -44.32
CA LEU A 18 23.31 5.70 -43.35
C LEU A 18 22.55 6.89 -43.95
N VAL A 19 21.47 7.37 -43.33
CA VAL A 19 20.98 8.78 -43.37
C VAL A 19 20.12 8.97 -42.09
N LEU A 20 20.60 9.59 -41.00
CA LEU A 20 20.44 11.03 -40.63
C LEU A 20 18.97 11.50 -40.81
N VAL A 21 18.23 12.11 -39.87
CA VAL A 21 18.62 13.12 -38.88
C VAL A 21 17.42 13.49 -37.96
N LEU A 22 17.72 13.80 -36.70
CA LEU A 22 17.11 14.78 -35.76
C LEU A 22 15.80 14.52 -34.96
N ALA A 23 15.99 14.73 -33.64
CA ALA A 23 15.22 15.56 -32.70
C ALA A 23 14.00 14.98 -31.95
N SER A 24 14.23 14.68 -30.66
CA SER A 24 13.34 15.06 -29.54
C SER A 24 13.43 16.59 -29.29
N PRO A 25 12.56 17.29 -28.51
CA PRO A 25 11.76 16.78 -27.38
C PRO A 25 10.38 17.45 -27.12
N ALA A 26 9.76 17.02 -26.02
CA ALA A 26 8.99 17.82 -25.05
C ALA A 26 7.44 17.80 -25.07
N LEU A 27 6.96 17.76 -23.82
CA LEU A 27 5.62 17.85 -23.27
C LEU A 27 4.79 19.03 -23.80
N MET A 28 3.46 18.86 -23.83
CA MET A 28 2.48 19.73 -23.12
C MET A 28 1.09 19.08 -23.08
N THR A 29 0.50 19.02 -21.88
CA THR A 29 -0.93 18.90 -21.55
C THR A 29 -1.61 20.28 -21.76
N PRO A 30 -2.91 20.55 -21.47
CA PRO A 30 -4.00 19.69 -20.96
C PRO A 30 -5.36 19.84 -21.71
N SER A 31 -6.25 18.87 -21.53
CA SER A 31 -7.69 19.15 -21.42
C SER A 31 -8.37 18.05 -20.60
N ALA A 32 -8.98 18.47 -19.51
CA ALA A 32 -10.06 17.79 -18.80
C ALA A 32 -11.28 18.74 -18.87
N PRO A 33 -12.50 18.38 -18.42
CA PRO A 33 -12.92 17.11 -17.81
C PRO A 33 -14.24 16.55 -18.37
N ALA A 34 -14.53 15.27 -18.11
CA ALA A 34 -15.89 14.82 -17.85
C ALA A 34 -15.88 13.46 -17.13
N LEU A 35 -16.62 13.45 -16.01
CA LEU A 35 -16.90 12.33 -15.12
C LEU A 35 -17.62 11.17 -15.84
N LEU A 36 -17.36 9.93 -15.41
CA LEU A 36 -18.34 9.05 -14.75
C LEU A 36 -17.71 7.69 -14.37
N THR A 37 -18.25 7.15 -13.29
CA THR A 37 -17.79 6.03 -12.46
C THR A 37 -17.98 4.64 -13.09
N PRO A 38 -17.28 3.61 -12.57
CA PRO A 38 -17.30 2.25 -13.11
C PRO A 38 -18.44 1.38 -12.58
N SER A 39 -18.84 0.45 -13.43
CA SER A 39 -19.83 -0.61 -13.24
C SER A 39 -19.49 -1.58 -12.11
N ALA A 40 -20.53 -1.92 -11.34
CA ALA A 40 -20.57 -3.10 -10.48
C ALA A 40 -20.86 -4.37 -11.30
N SER A 41 -20.32 -5.51 -10.85
CA SER A 41 -20.76 -6.84 -11.25
C SER A 41 -20.98 -7.71 -10.00
N ARG A 42 -22.25 -8.01 -9.70
CA ARG A 42 -22.67 -9.15 -8.87
C ARG A 42 -23.99 -9.69 -9.45
N GLN A 43 -24.00 -11.01 -9.66
CA GLN A 43 -25.08 -11.78 -10.28
C GLN A 43 -26.30 -12.02 -9.36
N LEU A 44 -27.45 -12.17 -10.02
CA LEU A 44 -28.81 -12.54 -9.57
C LEU A 44 -28.90 -13.97 -8.96
N GLN A 45 -29.89 -14.33 -8.13
CA GLN A 45 -31.31 -14.67 -8.44
C GLN A 45 -32.07 -14.96 -7.09
N VAL A 46 -33.40 -14.92 -6.87
CA VAL A 46 -34.64 -14.74 -7.69
C VAL A 46 -35.88 -14.50 -6.78
N ARG A 47 -36.82 -13.66 -7.29
CA ARG A 47 -38.31 -13.50 -7.11
C ARG A 47 -38.99 -13.54 -5.72
N GLY A 48 -40.02 -12.72 -5.46
CA GLY A 48 -40.69 -11.74 -6.34
C GLY A 48 -41.94 -11.06 -5.75
N GLN A 49 -42.40 -10.02 -6.49
CA GLN A 49 -43.76 -9.40 -6.60
C GLN A 49 -44.48 -9.00 -5.29
N ARG A 50 -44.99 -7.77 -5.07
CA ARG A 50 -45.72 -6.79 -5.91
C ARG A 50 -45.74 -5.45 -5.13
N ALA A 51 -45.66 -4.31 -5.81
CA ALA A 51 -46.20 -3.04 -5.28
C ALA A 51 -47.71 -2.96 -5.64
N PRO A 52 -48.53 -2.21 -4.88
CA PRO A 52 -48.76 -0.83 -5.34
C PRO A 52 -49.05 0.23 -4.26
N ARG A 53 -48.70 1.47 -4.65
CA ARG A 53 -49.37 2.76 -4.39
C ARG A 53 -49.42 3.34 -2.98
N ASP A 54 -48.68 4.45 -2.91
CA ASP A 54 -48.94 5.71 -2.23
C ASP A 54 -50.44 6.08 -2.15
N THR A 55 -50.93 6.26 -0.92
CA THR A 55 -52.07 7.10 -0.58
C THR A 55 -51.81 7.69 0.81
N ARG A 56 -51.51 8.98 0.87
CA ARG A 56 -51.70 9.79 2.10
C ARG A 56 -53.11 9.54 2.62
N GLN A 57 -53.22 9.15 3.89
CA GLN A 57 -54.49 9.06 4.60
C GLN A 57 -54.48 10.08 5.73
N ASP A 58 -55.38 11.05 5.63
CA ASP A 58 -55.58 12.15 6.57
C ASP A 58 -56.01 11.64 7.95
N SER A 59 -55.53 12.31 9.00
CA SER A 59 -55.94 12.06 10.39
C SER A 59 -57.36 12.57 10.64
N ILE A 60 -58.20 11.71 11.23
CA ILE A 60 -59.56 12.05 11.64
C ILE A 60 -59.49 12.79 12.98
N LYS A 61 -59.96 14.05 13.01
CA LYS A 61 -60.04 14.87 14.22
C LYS A 61 -61.39 14.69 14.93
N VAL A 62 -61.37 14.40 16.23
CA VAL A 62 -62.57 14.32 17.08
C VAL A 62 -62.49 15.43 18.13
N VAL A 63 -63.52 16.29 18.17
CA VAL A 63 -63.63 17.41 19.14
C VAL A 63 -64.71 17.08 20.15
N ILE A 64 -64.35 16.98 21.44
CA ILE A 64 -65.31 16.80 22.54
C ILE A 64 -65.67 18.18 23.09
N SER A 65 -66.93 18.57 22.96
CA SER A 65 -67.46 19.85 23.46
C SER A 65 -68.22 19.61 24.77
N GLU A 66 -67.72 20.12 25.89
CA GLU A 66 -68.51 20.18 27.12
C GLU A 66 -69.34 21.48 27.17
N GLY A 67 -70.60 21.36 27.60
CA GLY A 67 -71.43 22.51 27.93
C GLY A 67 -72.84 22.12 28.38
N CYS A 68 -73.22 22.56 29.59
CA CYS A 68 -74.31 23.53 29.78
C CYS A 68 -74.27 24.09 31.22
N VAL A 69 -74.33 25.42 31.32
CA VAL A 69 -74.32 26.24 32.55
C VAL A 69 -75.75 26.69 32.87
N THR A 70 -76.09 26.79 34.15
CA THR A 70 -77.21 27.63 34.64
C THR A 70 -76.68 28.68 35.63
N GLN A 71 -76.52 29.89 35.07
CA GLN A 71 -76.54 31.26 35.59
C GLN A 71 -76.05 31.63 37.00
N GLY A 72 -75.06 32.53 37.01
CA GLY A 72 -74.62 33.39 38.12
C GLY A 72 -73.32 34.15 37.79
N GLU A 73 -73.43 35.20 36.98
CA GLU A 73 -72.50 36.35 36.78
C GLU A 73 -71.00 36.17 36.36
N SER A 74 -70.73 36.64 35.13
CA SER A 74 -69.59 37.41 34.59
C SER A 74 -68.22 36.78 34.21
N SER A 75 -67.93 36.99 32.90
CA SER A 75 -66.65 37.26 32.19
C SER A 75 -65.65 36.14 31.82
N ASP A 76 -65.58 35.93 30.50
CA ASP A 76 -64.54 35.34 29.63
C ASP A 76 -64.17 33.84 29.75
N VAL A 77 -64.63 33.06 28.76
CA VAL A 77 -64.19 31.67 28.50
C VAL A 77 -63.80 31.53 27.02
N THR A 78 -62.50 31.53 26.76
CA THR A 78 -61.92 30.86 25.59
C THR A 78 -62.05 29.35 25.82
N ARG A 79 -62.94 28.69 25.05
CA ARG A 79 -63.18 27.24 25.10
C ARG A 79 -61.93 26.46 24.68
N GLY A 80 -61.23 25.84 25.63
CA GLY A 80 -60.17 24.87 25.38
C GLY A 80 -60.68 23.43 25.45
N GLY A 81 -61.13 22.86 24.33
CA GLY A 81 -61.27 21.41 24.19
C GLY A 81 -59.89 20.75 24.05
N LYS A 82 -59.70 19.52 24.51
CA LYS A 82 -58.44 18.78 24.40
C LYS A 82 -58.46 17.89 23.15
N GLU A 83 -57.60 18.18 22.16
CA GLU A 83 -57.34 17.30 21.00
C GLU A 83 -56.50 16.08 21.45
N ILE A 84 -56.81 14.88 20.92
CA ILE A 84 -56.04 13.65 21.17
C ILE A 84 -55.85 12.92 19.82
N ASP A 85 -54.59 12.68 19.44
CA ASP A 85 -54.22 11.90 18.25
C ASP A 85 -54.18 10.40 18.57
N LEU A 86 -54.84 9.56 17.77
CA LEU A 86 -54.87 8.10 17.95
C LEU A 86 -54.30 7.38 16.73
N THR A 87 -53.43 6.41 16.96
CA THR A 87 -52.87 5.52 15.91
C THR A 87 -53.87 4.41 15.54
N PRO A 88 -53.98 4.03 14.24
CA PRO A 88 -54.91 2.99 13.80
C PRO A 88 -54.63 1.63 14.45
N GLY A 89 -55.65 1.02 15.07
CA GLY A 89 -55.56 -0.29 15.74
C GLY A 89 -55.56 -0.25 17.27
N SER A 90 -55.61 0.93 17.88
CA SER A 90 -55.72 1.09 19.33
C SER A 90 -57.16 0.89 19.83
N PRO A 91 -57.44 0.04 20.84
CA PRO A 91 -58.79 -0.08 21.40
C PRO A 91 -59.17 1.15 22.24
N LEU A 92 -60.29 1.79 21.90
CA LEU A 92 -60.89 2.91 22.65
C LEU A 92 -61.84 2.36 23.73
N ILE A 93 -61.48 2.48 25.00
CA ILE A 93 -62.36 2.13 26.13
C ILE A 93 -62.94 3.43 26.71
N LEU A 94 -64.23 3.67 26.45
CA LEU A 94 -65.00 4.79 27.01
C LEU A 94 -65.77 4.29 28.24
N THR A 95 -65.31 4.61 29.45
CA THR A 95 -66.08 4.35 30.68
C THR A 95 -67.08 5.47 30.95
N HIS A 96 -68.38 5.17 30.84
CA HIS A 96 -69.46 6.07 31.27
C HIS A 96 -69.85 5.79 32.73
N LYS A 97 -69.89 6.83 33.58
CA LYS A 97 -70.56 6.77 34.89
C LYS A 97 -72.02 7.21 34.70
N ILE A 98 -72.94 6.26 34.67
CA ILE A 98 -74.38 6.56 34.75
C ILE A 98 -74.75 6.63 36.23
N LYS A 99 -75.28 7.77 36.67
CA LYS A 99 -75.84 7.97 38.01
C LYS A 99 -77.36 7.94 37.87
N LEU A 100 -78.01 6.88 38.36
CA LEU A 100 -79.46 6.78 38.40
C LEU A 100 -79.99 7.57 39.61
N VAL A 101 -80.86 8.55 39.35
CA VAL A 101 -81.62 9.28 40.37
C VAL A 101 -83.10 8.99 40.09
N PRO A 102 -83.92 8.56 41.08
CA PRO A 102 -85.37 8.51 40.89
C PRO A 102 -85.96 9.92 41.08
N SER A 103 -86.50 10.50 40.01
CA SER A 103 -87.47 11.61 40.08
C SER A 103 -88.87 11.01 40.29
N GLY A 104 -89.61 11.38 41.35
CA GLY A 104 -90.54 12.51 41.35
C GLY A 104 -91.97 11.97 41.17
N SER A 105 -92.99 12.30 41.97
CA SER A 105 -93.66 13.61 41.96
C SER A 105 -94.70 13.60 43.10
N GLY A 106 -94.76 14.59 44.00
CA GLY A 106 -95.57 15.82 43.86
C GLY A 106 -96.70 15.76 44.91
N SER A 107 -97.18 16.81 45.57
CA SER A 107 -97.03 18.25 45.51
C SER A 107 -97.66 18.83 46.80
N GLY A 108 -97.27 20.01 47.26
CA GLY A 108 -98.13 20.80 48.16
C GLY A 108 -97.40 21.55 49.26
N SER A 109 -97.10 22.82 48.97
CA SER A 109 -96.71 23.84 49.95
C SER A 109 -97.83 24.10 50.96
N CYS A 110 -97.49 24.27 52.25
CA CYS A 110 -97.94 25.35 53.14
C CYS A 110 -97.50 25.07 54.58
N GLY A 111 -96.86 26.04 55.22
CA GLY A 111 -96.62 26.04 56.66
C GLY A 111 -97.69 26.87 57.38
N CYS A 112 -98.22 26.33 58.49
CA CYS A 112 -98.72 27.06 59.67
C CYS A 112 -98.61 26.14 60.90
N GLU A 113 -98.35 26.75 62.06
CA GLU A 113 -98.09 26.14 63.38
C GLU A 113 -99.32 25.55 64.11
N ALA A 114 -98.98 24.74 65.13
CA ALA A 114 -99.58 24.62 66.47
C ALA A 114 -100.60 23.50 66.81
N ASP A 115 -100.25 22.84 67.93
CA ASP A 115 -101.05 22.12 68.94
C ASP A 115 -101.53 20.69 68.71
N PHE A 116 -100.77 19.72 69.23
CA PHE A 116 -101.14 19.07 70.51
C PHE A 116 -99.95 18.30 71.10
N ALA A 117 -99.48 18.75 72.25
CA ALA A 117 -98.57 18.00 73.11
C ALA A 117 -99.37 17.01 73.98
N ALA A 118 -98.71 15.88 74.25
CA ALA A 118 -98.66 15.17 75.52
C ALA A 118 -99.07 13.69 75.49
N LEU A 119 -98.18 12.89 76.10
CA LEU A 119 -98.32 11.55 76.67
C LEU A 119 -97.87 10.37 75.77
N ARG A 120 -96.58 10.02 75.88
CA ARG A 120 -96.15 8.98 76.84
C ARG A 120 -94.64 8.81 76.88
N ALA A 121 -94.04 9.36 77.94
CA ALA A 121 -92.86 8.81 78.58
C ALA A 121 -93.33 7.90 79.73
N GLY A 122 -92.60 6.80 79.94
CA GLY A 122 -92.50 6.13 81.24
C GLY A 122 -93.48 5.01 81.54
N CYS A 123 -93.10 3.78 81.17
CA CYS A 123 -93.35 2.60 82.02
C CYS A 123 -92.26 1.55 81.73
N SER A 124 -91.26 1.49 82.60
CA SER A 124 -90.33 0.37 82.68
C SER A 124 -91.06 -0.84 83.22
N ILE A 125 -91.15 -1.91 82.41
CA ILE A 125 -91.26 -3.29 82.86
C ILE A 125 -90.33 -4.13 81.98
N LYS A 126 -89.15 -4.50 82.51
CA LYS A 126 -88.45 -5.76 82.21
C LYS A 126 -89.13 -6.84 83.07
N PRO A 127 -89.23 -8.12 82.65
CA PRO A 127 -88.14 -9.00 82.15
C PRO A 127 -88.59 -9.79 80.89
N GLU A 128 -87.88 -10.70 80.20
CA GLU A 128 -86.58 -11.36 80.28
C GLU A 128 -86.44 -12.06 78.91
N THR A 129 -85.37 -11.78 78.17
CA THR A 129 -84.68 -12.75 77.31
C THR A 129 -83.30 -12.15 77.08
N ASP A 130 -82.33 -12.54 77.91
CA ASP A 130 -80.91 -12.31 77.65
C ASP A 130 -80.46 -13.18 76.45
N GLU A 131 -81.11 -13.03 75.30
CA GLU A 131 -80.69 -13.72 74.08
C GLU A 131 -79.54 -12.94 73.46
N CYS A 132 -78.34 -13.48 73.65
CA CYS A 132 -77.17 -12.95 73.00
C CYS A 132 -77.21 -13.23 71.49
N PRO A 133 -76.77 -12.27 70.65
CA PRO A 133 -76.72 -12.44 69.20
C PRO A 133 -75.96 -13.71 68.80
N ASN A 134 -76.60 -14.60 68.03
CA ASN A 134 -76.09 -15.90 67.56
C ASN A 134 -75.41 -16.76 68.66
N GLU A 135 -75.90 -16.73 69.90
CA GLU A 135 -75.28 -17.44 71.04
C GLU A 135 -73.77 -17.11 71.20
N CYS A 136 -73.38 -15.88 70.86
CA CYS A 136 -71.98 -15.45 70.82
C CYS A 136 -71.08 -16.34 69.95
N SER A 137 -71.66 -16.99 68.93
CA SER A 137 -71.03 -17.89 67.97
C SER A 137 -70.17 -18.98 68.61
N ASP A 138 -70.48 -19.39 69.85
CA ASP A 138 -69.67 -20.27 70.72
C ASP A 138 -68.25 -19.75 71.05
N GLN A 139 -67.98 -18.48 70.73
CA GLN A 139 -66.67 -17.84 70.89
C GLN A 139 -66.68 -16.67 71.89
N GLY A 140 -67.69 -16.64 72.76
CA GLY A 140 -67.81 -15.64 73.81
C GLY A 140 -68.78 -16.08 74.91
N ARG A 141 -68.80 -15.31 76.00
CA ARG A 141 -69.75 -15.48 77.09
C ARG A 141 -70.86 -14.44 76.99
N CYS A 142 -72.10 -14.90 77.05
CA CYS A 142 -73.27 -14.02 77.11
C CYS A 142 -73.39 -13.38 78.50
N VAL A 143 -73.44 -12.06 78.57
CA VAL A 143 -73.64 -11.29 79.82
C VAL A 143 -74.63 -10.15 79.53
N ASP A 144 -75.79 -10.15 80.18
CA ASP A 144 -76.84 -9.12 80.07
C ASP A 144 -77.23 -8.79 78.60
N GLY A 145 -77.43 -9.82 77.77
CA GLY A 145 -77.80 -9.67 76.36
C GLY A 145 -76.68 -9.17 75.43
N LYS A 146 -75.42 -9.09 75.90
CA LYS A 146 -74.25 -8.70 75.11
C LYS A 146 -73.15 -9.77 75.19
N CYS A 147 -72.51 -10.05 74.05
CA CYS A 147 -71.41 -10.99 74.00
C CYS A 147 -70.09 -10.38 74.50
N VAL A 148 -69.46 -11.06 75.46
CA VAL A 148 -68.07 -10.82 75.88
C VAL A 148 -67.20 -11.87 75.20
N CYS A 149 -66.49 -11.48 74.15
CA CYS A 149 -65.74 -12.42 73.31
C CYS A 149 -64.52 -13.01 74.02
N PHE A 150 -64.25 -14.29 73.75
CA PHE A 150 -63.01 -14.94 74.15
C PHE A 150 -61.82 -14.31 73.43
N SER A 151 -60.63 -14.45 74.02
CA SER A 151 -59.39 -13.94 73.43
C SER A 151 -59.21 -14.50 72.02
N GLY A 152 -59.10 -13.63 71.02
CA GLY A 152 -59.03 -14.05 69.63
C GLY A 152 -60.33 -13.89 68.84
N PHE A 153 -61.39 -13.35 69.44
CA PHE A 153 -62.67 -13.09 68.77
C PHE A 153 -63.21 -11.68 69.09
N SER A 154 -64.00 -11.11 68.18
CA SER A 154 -64.63 -9.80 68.31
C SER A 154 -65.92 -9.71 67.48
N GLY A 155 -66.63 -8.58 67.61
CA GLY A 155 -67.93 -8.36 66.97
C GLY A 155 -69.09 -8.53 67.96
N PRO A 156 -70.32 -8.14 67.55
CA PRO A 156 -71.50 -8.16 68.41
C PRO A 156 -71.94 -9.57 68.83
N ASP A 157 -71.56 -10.58 68.06
CA ASP A 157 -71.81 -12.00 68.28
C ASP A 157 -70.51 -12.84 68.36
N CYS A 158 -69.35 -12.19 68.51
CA CYS A 158 -68.03 -12.83 68.55
C CYS A 158 -67.66 -13.72 67.33
N SER A 159 -68.36 -13.58 66.21
CA SER A 159 -68.10 -14.36 64.99
C SER A 159 -66.79 -13.99 64.28
N ARG A 160 -66.16 -12.84 64.62
CA ARG A 160 -64.97 -12.34 63.92
C ARG A 160 -63.71 -12.77 64.65
N SER A 161 -62.86 -13.58 64.03
CA SER A 161 -61.54 -13.88 64.58
C SER A 161 -60.65 -12.63 64.59
N ASN A 162 -59.98 -12.38 65.72
CA ASN A 162 -58.98 -11.33 65.88
C ASN A 162 -57.66 -11.83 65.28
N CYS A 163 -57.37 -11.38 64.07
CA CYS A 163 -56.06 -11.61 63.48
C CYS A 163 -55.00 -10.66 64.06
N PRO A 164 -53.73 -11.09 64.15
CA PRO A 164 -52.62 -10.23 64.56
C PRO A 164 -52.60 -8.93 63.76
N GLY A 165 -52.64 -7.78 64.43
CA GLY A 165 -52.58 -6.45 63.79
C GLY A 165 -53.67 -6.18 62.74
N ASN A 166 -54.81 -6.91 62.77
CA ASN A 166 -55.83 -6.89 61.71
C ASN A 166 -55.25 -7.11 60.30
N CYS A 167 -54.19 -7.91 60.19
CA CYS A 167 -53.43 -8.13 58.96
C CYS A 167 -52.89 -6.84 58.31
N ASN A 168 -52.74 -5.76 59.09
CA ASN A 168 -52.29 -4.42 58.68
C ASN A 168 -52.95 -3.92 57.38
N ASP A 169 -54.21 -4.31 57.13
CA ASP A 169 -54.98 -4.03 55.91
C ASP A 169 -54.30 -4.47 54.59
N ARG A 170 -53.36 -5.44 54.67
CA ARG A 170 -52.59 -6.00 53.54
C ARG A 170 -52.74 -7.53 53.46
N GLY A 171 -53.90 -8.03 53.84
CA GLY A 171 -54.23 -9.45 53.79
C GLY A 171 -55.61 -9.75 54.32
N ARG A 172 -56.03 -11.01 54.18
CA ARG A 172 -57.30 -11.52 54.68
C ARG A 172 -57.11 -12.35 55.94
N CYS A 173 -57.95 -12.13 56.94
CA CYS A 173 -58.03 -12.97 58.13
C CYS A 173 -58.79 -14.27 57.82
N VAL A 174 -58.16 -15.42 58.04
CA VAL A 174 -58.74 -16.76 57.89
C VAL A 174 -58.35 -17.60 59.11
N ASP A 175 -59.34 -18.04 59.89
CA ASP A 175 -59.16 -18.84 61.11
C ASP A 175 -58.08 -18.30 62.07
N GLY A 176 -58.11 -16.99 62.34
CA GLY A 176 -57.17 -16.33 63.26
C GLY A 176 -55.73 -16.15 62.73
N ARG A 177 -55.48 -16.50 61.45
CA ARG A 177 -54.21 -16.27 60.75
C ARG A 177 -54.38 -15.28 59.60
N CYS A 178 -53.39 -14.43 59.38
CA CYS A 178 -53.35 -13.56 58.21
C CYS A 178 -52.83 -14.30 56.97
N LEU A 179 -53.62 -14.30 55.90
CA LEU A 179 -53.18 -14.63 54.55
C LEU A 179 -52.83 -13.31 53.85
N CYS A 180 -51.53 -13.07 53.64
CA CYS A 180 -51.03 -11.80 53.12
C CYS A 180 -51.26 -11.64 51.62
N ASP A 181 -51.54 -10.41 51.21
CA ASP A 181 -51.63 -10.02 49.79
C ASP A 181 -50.26 -10.15 49.09
N PRO A 182 -50.21 -10.26 47.75
CA PRO A 182 -48.95 -10.25 47.02
C PRO A 182 -48.10 -9.02 47.38
N GLY A 183 -46.85 -9.25 47.82
CA GLY A 183 -45.96 -8.17 48.26
C GLY A 183 -46.08 -7.80 49.75
N SER A 184 -46.82 -8.58 50.56
CA SER A 184 -46.75 -8.52 52.02
C SER A 184 -46.48 -9.90 52.63
N THR A 185 -45.82 -9.92 53.78
CA THR A 185 -45.36 -11.14 54.47
C THR A 185 -45.32 -10.89 55.98
N GLY A 186 -45.17 -11.95 56.78
CA GLY A 186 -45.24 -11.92 58.25
C GLY A 186 -46.58 -12.40 58.81
N SER A 187 -46.65 -12.60 60.12
CA SER A 187 -47.84 -13.14 60.82
C SER A 187 -49.04 -12.18 60.84
N ASP A 188 -48.77 -10.89 60.64
CA ASP A 188 -49.74 -9.79 60.58
C ASP A 188 -49.65 -9.03 59.24
N CYS A 189 -48.90 -9.53 58.25
CA CYS A 189 -48.66 -8.88 56.96
C CYS A 189 -48.01 -7.49 57.02
N SER A 190 -47.36 -7.15 58.14
CA SER A 190 -46.65 -5.87 58.32
C SER A 190 -45.37 -5.76 57.47
N ARG A 191 -44.77 -6.89 57.07
CA ARG A 191 -43.47 -6.90 56.37
C ARG A 191 -43.70 -6.79 54.87
N GLY A 192 -42.96 -5.93 54.20
CA GLY A 192 -42.93 -5.87 52.74
C GLY A 192 -42.38 -7.18 52.16
N GLY A 193 -43.14 -7.80 51.27
CA GLY A 193 -42.68 -8.90 50.44
C GLY A 193 -41.76 -8.39 49.35
N CYS A 194 -40.79 -9.19 48.95
CA CYS A 194 -39.90 -8.82 47.86
C CYS A 194 -40.56 -9.02 46.49
N PRO A 195 -40.29 -8.14 45.52
CA PRO A 195 -40.82 -8.27 44.16
C PRO A 195 -40.45 -9.64 43.58
N ASP A 196 -41.45 -10.36 43.06
CA ASP A 196 -41.38 -11.71 42.48
C ASP A 196 -40.54 -12.73 43.25
N GLY A 197 -40.48 -12.61 44.59
CA GLY A 197 -39.66 -13.49 45.42
C GLY A 197 -38.17 -13.42 45.10
N CYS A 198 -37.70 -12.28 44.59
CA CYS A 198 -36.36 -12.09 44.06
C CYS A 198 -35.99 -13.11 42.96
N SER A 199 -36.97 -13.56 42.18
CA SER A 199 -36.80 -14.51 41.07
C SER A 199 -36.07 -15.81 41.46
N ASN A 200 -36.04 -16.16 42.75
CA ASN A 200 -35.18 -17.20 43.33
C ASN A 200 -33.67 -17.04 43.06
N ARG A 201 -33.24 -15.82 42.70
CA ARG A 201 -31.87 -15.43 42.36
C ARG A 201 -31.33 -14.32 43.28
N GLY A 202 -31.99 -14.11 44.42
CA GLY A 202 -31.55 -13.16 45.43
C GLY A 202 -32.13 -13.46 46.81
N ARG A 203 -31.61 -12.75 47.81
CA ARG A 203 -32.12 -12.78 49.18
C ARG A 203 -33.04 -11.58 49.42
N CYS A 204 -34.22 -11.84 49.98
CA CYS A 204 -35.12 -10.79 50.44
C CYS A 204 -34.64 -10.19 51.77
N VAL A 205 -34.41 -8.88 51.80
CA VAL A 205 -34.02 -8.10 52.99
C VAL A 205 -34.90 -6.85 53.05
N ASP A 206 -35.75 -6.76 54.07
CA ASP A 206 -36.66 -5.63 54.32
C ASP A 206 -37.48 -5.19 53.09
N GLY A 207 -38.02 -6.16 52.34
CA GLY A 207 -38.84 -5.92 51.15
C GLY A 207 -38.05 -5.54 49.90
N LYS A 208 -36.71 -5.58 49.93
CA LYS A 208 -35.83 -5.39 48.77
C LYS A 208 -35.03 -6.64 48.47
N CYS A 209 -34.75 -6.86 47.19
CA CYS A 209 -33.91 -7.98 46.77
C CYS A 209 -32.43 -7.61 46.79
N VAL A 210 -31.64 -8.45 47.44
CA VAL A 210 -30.18 -8.46 47.35
C VAL A 210 -29.80 -9.61 46.42
N CYS A 211 -29.43 -9.29 45.19
CA CYS A 211 -29.20 -10.31 44.16
C CYS A 211 -27.94 -11.14 44.40
N HIS A 212 -28.00 -12.40 44.02
CA HIS A 212 -26.83 -13.27 43.98
C HIS A 212 -25.88 -12.82 42.86
N SER A 213 -24.61 -13.24 42.95
CA SER A 213 -23.60 -12.92 41.95
C SER A 213 -24.06 -13.32 40.54
N GLY A 214 -23.93 -12.39 39.59
CA GLY A 214 -24.39 -12.59 38.21
C GLY A 214 -25.84 -12.18 37.95
N PHE A 215 -26.55 -11.67 38.95
CA PHE A 215 -27.92 -11.16 38.80
C PHE A 215 -28.08 -9.72 39.30
N ALA A 216 -28.97 -8.98 38.64
CA ALA A 216 -29.27 -7.58 38.87
C ALA A 216 -30.77 -7.32 38.67
N GLY A 217 -31.21 -6.07 38.83
CA GLY A 217 -32.61 -5.69 38.75
C GLY A 217 -33.33 -5.71 40.11
N ALA A 218 -34.53 -5.14 40.15
CA ALA A 218 -35.31 -4.97 41.39
C ALA A 218 -35.76 -6.30 42.01
N ASP A 219 -35.95 -7.32 41.18
CA ASP A 219 -36.38 -8.67 41.51
C ASP A 219 -35.31 -9.73 41.17
N CYS A 220 -34.09 -9.32 40.82
CA CYS A 220 -32.98 -10.20 40.43
C CYS A 220 -33.24 -11.09 39.20
N SER A 221 -34.17 -10.69 38.33
CA SER A 221 -34.44 -11.40 37.07
C SER A 221 -33.40 -11.11 35.98
N GLU A 222 -32.69 -9.98 36.07
CA GLU A 222 -31.74 -9.54 35.06
C GLU A 222 -30.36 -10.17 35.29
N THR A 223 -29.63 -10.48 34.22
CA THR A 223 -28.22 -10.88 34.32
C THR A 223 -27.35 -9.66 34.59
N ALA A 224 -26.52 -9.71 35.63
CA ALA A 224 -25.56 -8.67 35.92
C ALA A 224 -24.39 -8.72 34.93
N CYS A 225 -24.03 -7.57 34.37
CA CYS A 225 -22.84 -7.45 33.54
C CYS A 225 -21.62 -6.95 34.33
N PRO A 226 -20.40 -7.32 33.92
CA PRO A 226 -19.17 -6.81 34.52
C PRO A 226 -19.14 -5.28 34.54
N GLY A 227 -18.89 -4.67 35.71
CA GLY A 227 -18.78 -3.22 35.86
C GLY A 227 -19.99 -2.39 35.39
N ASN A 228 -21.17 -3.02 35.23
CA ASN A 228 -22.32 -2.41 34.54
C ASN A 228 -21.94 -1.80 33.18
N CYS A 229 -21.03 -2.47 32.45
CA CYS A 229 -20.48 -2.01 31.18
C CYS A 229 -19.87 -0.60 31.22
N ASN A 230 -19.43 -0.13 32.40
CA ASN A 230 -18.89 1.21 32.66
C ASN A 230 -19.73 2.37 32.11
N SER A 231 -21.05 2.17 31.90
CA SER A 231 -21.93 3.12 31.20
C SER A 231 -21.47 3.47 29.76
N ARG A 232 -20.73 2.57 29.10
CA ARG A 232 -20.16 2.70 27.75
C ARG A 232 -20.50 1.49 26.87
N GLY A 233 -21.66 0.92 27.11
CA GLY A 233 -22.15 -0.26 26.41
C GLY A 233 -23.50 -0.70 26.96
N ARG A 234 -24.06 -1.71 26.30
CA ARG A 234 -25.32 -2.34 26.68
C ARG A 234 -25.05 -3.75 27.21
N CYS A 235 -25.67 -4.08 28.33
CA CYS A 235 -25.68 -5.44 28.86
C CYS A 235 -26.64 -6.31 28.04
N VAL A 236 -26.14 -7.41 27.48
CA VAL A 236 -26.92 -8.41 26.72
C VAL A 236 -26.50 -9.78 27.21
N ASP A 237 -27.44 -10.51 27.83
CA ASP A 237 -27.25 -11.88 28.34
C ASP A 237 -26.01 -12.06 29.26
N GLY A 238 -25.67 -11.03 30.03
CA GLY A 238 -24.52 -11.05 30.96
C GLY A 238 -23.18 -10.65 30.34
N GLU A 239 -23.16 -10.34 29.04
CA GLU A 239 -21.99 -9.79 28.34
C GLU A 239 -22.21 -8.32 27.97
N CYS A 240 -21.12 -7.53 28.00
CA CYS A 240 -21.17 -6.14 27.59
C CYS A 240 -20.93 -6.01 26.09
N VAL A 241 -21.90 -5.44 25.38
CA VAL A 241 -21.75 -4.97 24.01
C VAL A 241 -21.32 -3.50 24.07
N CYS A 242 -20.06 -3.23 23.75
CA CYS A 242 -19.47 -1.90 23.92
C CYS A 242 -19.89 -0.91 22.84
N ASP A 243 -19.98 0.36 23.24
CA ASP A 243 -20.19 1.48 22.32
C ASP A 243 -18.94 1.69 21.44
N ASP A 244 -19.13 2.35 20.29
CA ASP A 244 -18.05 2.64 19.35
C ASP A 244 -16.84 3.29 20.04
N GLY A 245 -15.66 2.69 19.87
CA GLY A 245 -14.40 3.18 20.44
C GLY A 245 -14.06 2.61 21.82
N PHE A 246 -14.89 1.72 22.38
CA PHE A 246 -14.62 0.99 23.61
C PHE A 246 -14.56 -0.52 23.38
N THR A 247 -13.81 -1.22 24.24
CA THR A 247 -13.60 -2.67 24.20
C THR A 247 -13.37 -3.20 25.62
N GLY A 248 -13.12 -4.50 25.73
CA GLY A 248 -12.92 -5.19 26.99
C GLY A 248 -14.22 -5.72 27.60
N PRO A 249 -14.13 -6.58 28.62
CA PRO A 249 -15.27 -7.33 29.18
C PRO A 249 -16.30 -6.43 29.89
N ASP A 250 -15.92 -5.22 30.27
CA ASP A 250 -16.78 -4.23 30.93
C ASP A 250 -16.80 -2.88 30.18
N CYS A 251 -16.28 -2.82 28.95
CA CYS A 251 -16.18 -1.59 28.13
C CYS A 251 -15.37 -0.45 28.77
N SER A 252 -14.47 -0.76 29.70
CA SER A 252 -13.58 0.24 30.30
C SER A 252 -12.42 0.64 29.38
N GLU A 253 -12.04 -0.22 28.45
CA GLU A 253 -10.88 -0.03 27.59
C GLU A 253 -11.25 0.76 26.33
N ARG A 254 -10.35 1.63 25.86
CA ARG A 254 -10.54 2.35 24.60
C ARG A 254 -9.83 1.64 23.47
N ILE A 255 -10.47 1.59 22.31
CA ILE A 255 -9.87 1.07 21.09
C ILE A 255 -8.78 2.05 20.63
N CYS A 256 -7.54 1.56 20.51
CA CYS A 256 -6.47 2.29 19.84
C CYS A 256 -6.35 1.88 18.36
N PRO A 257 -5.90 2.80 17.48
CA PRO A 257 -5.68 2.48 16.07
C PRO A 257 -4.72 1.30 15.92
N ASN A 258 -5.16 0.24 15.20
CA ASN A 258 -4.39 -0.98 14.94
C ASN A 258 -3.70 -1.59 16.18
N ASP A 259 -4.29 -1.44 17.36
CA ASP A 259 -3.70 -1.86 18.64
C ASP A 259 -2.26 -1.38 18.86
N CYS A 260 -1.95 -0.18 18.36
CA CYS A 260 -0.61 0.40 18.37
C CYS A 260 0.47 -0.50 17.74
N TRP A 261 0.08 -1.41 16.83
CA TRP A 261 0.94 -2.40 16.17
C TRP A 261 1.79 -3.26 17.14
N ASP A 262 1.33 -3.45 18.37
CA ASP A 262 2.10 -4.07 19.47
C ASP A 262 3.45 -3.35 19.74
N ARG A 263 3.56 -2.08 19.32
CA ARG A 263 4.76 -1.24 19.37
C ARG A 263 4.54 0.03 20.18
N GLY A 264 3.51 0.05 21.00
CA GLY A 264 3.19 1.16 21.88
C GLY A 264 2.21 0.75 22.97
N ARG A 265 1.96 1.69 23.88
CA ARG A 265 0.92 1.55 24.90
C ARG A 265 -0.29 2.37 24.50
N CYS A 266 -1.48 1.76 24.53
CA CYS A 266 -2.74 2.48 24.38
C CYS A 266 -3.03 3.29 25.66
N VAL A 267 -3.16 4.61 25.53
CA VAL A 267 -3.49 5.53 26.62
C VAL A 267 -4.61 6.45 26.15
N ASP A 268 -5.81 6.27 26.71
CA ASP A 268 -7.03 7.03 26.36
C ASP A 268 -7.34 7.06 24.85
N GLY A 269 -7.22 5.91 24.17
CA GLY A 269 -7.49 5.80 22.73
C GLY A 269 -6.39 6.36 21.83
N LYS A 270 -5.25 6.78 22.39
CA LYS A 270 -4.08 7.23 21.65
C LYS A 270 -2.88 6.32 21.92
N CYS A 271 -2.12 6.02 20.87
CA CYS A 271 -0.90 5.24 21.00
C CYS A 271 0.27 6.10 21.50
N VAL A 272 0.91 5.61 22.56
CA VAL A 272 2.22 6.09 23.05
C VAL A 272 3.28 5.11 22.59
N CYS A 273 4.02 5.45 21.54
CA CYS A 273 4.94 4.53 20.88
C CYS A 273 6.18 4.19 21.72
N HIS A 274 6.64 2.95 21.61
CA HIS A 274 7.93 2.52 22.12
C HIS A 274 9.08 3.22 21.38
N SER A 275 10.27 3.21 21.97
CA SER A 275 11.46 3.82 21.37
C SER A 275 11.73 3.24 19.98
N GLY A 276 11.98 4.12 19.01
CA GLY A 276 12.22 3.72 17.62
C GLY A 276 10.95 3.59 16.77
N PHE A 277 9.76 3.88 17.31
CA PHE A 277 8.51 3.93 16.56
C PHE A 277 7.80 5.27 16.72
N THR A 278 6.98 5.63 15.72
CA THR A 278 6.22 6.87 15.63
C THR A 278 4.95 6.65 14.79
N GLY A 279 4.16 7.70 14.59
CA GLY A 279 2.88 7.65 13.88
C GLY A 279 1.69 7.48 14.83
N ALA A 280 0.48 7.55 14.28
CA ALA A 280 -0.77 7.50 15.06
C ALA A 280 -1.02 6.12 15.71
N ASP A 281 -0.47 5.07 15.10
CA ASP A 281 -0.61 3.67 15.50
C ASP A 281 0.75 2.98 15.73
N CYS A 282 1.85 3.75 15.81
CA CYS A 282 3.21 3.22 15.99
C CYS A 282 3.72 2.28 14.90
N SER A 283 3.11 2.31 13.70
CA SER A 283 3.56 1.53 12.54
C SER A 283 4.86 2.04 11.95
N GLU A 284 5.16 3.34 12.10
CA GLU A 284 6.31 3.99 11.47
C GLU A 284 7.56 3.82 12.33
N THR A 285 8.69 3.48 11.72
CA THR A 285 9.99 3.45 12.40
C THR A 285 10.63 4.83 12.45
N THR A 286 11.09 5.25 13.63
CA THR A 286 11.85 6.49 13.82
C THR A 286 13.31 6.27 13.41
N CYS A 287 13.85 7.18 12.60
CA CYS A 287 15.26 7.18 12.26
C CYS A 287 16.09 8.10 13.18
N PRO A 288 17.37 7.77 13.46
CA PRO A 288 18.28 8.62 14.23
C PRO A 288 18.34 10.03 13.66
N GLY A 289 18.10 11.04 14.51
CA GLY A 289 18.15 12.46 14.12
C GLY A 289 17.25 12.84 12.95
N ASN A 290 16.21 12.04 12.64
CA ASN A 290 15.41 12.15 11.42
C ASN A 290 16.27 12.28 10.14
N CYS A 291 17.38 11.54 10.10
CA CYS A 291 18.39 11.60 9.04
C CYS A 291 18.94 13.01 8.77
N ASN A 292 18.86 13.93 9.74
CA ASN A 292 19.26 15.34 9.67
C ASN A 292 18.74 16.08 8.42
N SER A 293 17.59 15.66 7.87
CA SER A 293 17.05 16.15 6.58
C SER A 293 18.01 15.98 5.38
N ARG A 294 19.01 15.10 5.49
CA ARG A 294 20.06 14.81 4.50
C ARG A 294 20.04 13.34 4.07
N GLY A 295 18.91 12.68 4.23
CA GLY A 295 18.72 11.28 3.89
C GLY A 295 17.24 10.88 3.94
N ARG A 296 16.96 9.65 3.51
CA ARG A 296 15.63 9.04 3.61
C ARG A 296 15.65 7.98 4.70
N CYS A 297 14.65 8.00 5.57
CA CYS A 297 14.45 6.94 6.55
C CYS A 297 13.87 5.69 5.87
N VAL A 298 14.51 4.55 6.04
CA VAL A 298 14.08 3.26 5.49
C VAL A 298 14.25 2.21 6.58
N ASN A 299 13.14 1.67 7.09
CA ASN A 299 13.13 0.64 8.14
C ASN A 299 14.00 1.01 9.37
N GLY A 300 13.91 2.25 9.86
CA GLY A 300 14.68 2.74 11.00
C GLY A 300 16.15 3.08 10.71
N GLN A 301 16.61 2.90 9.46
CA GLN A 301 17.97 3.26 9.04
C GLN A 301 17.98 4.42 8.04
N CYS A 302 18.92 5.34 8.20
CA CYS A 302 19.08 6.46 7.27
C CYS A 302 19.87 6.06 6.03
N VAL A 303 19.26 6.26 4.86
CA VAL A 303 19.94 6.24 3.56
C VAL A 303 20.34 7.67 3.21
N CYS A 304 21.63 7.98 3.36
CA CYS A 304 22.14 9.34 3.20
C CYS A 304 22.17 9.80 1.74
N GLN A 305 21.91 11.10 1.54
CA GLN A 305 22.14 11.78 0.27
C GLN A 305 23.65 11.77 -0.09
N PRO A 306 24.01 11.90 -1.38
CA PRO A 306 25.41 11.99 -1.80
C PRO A 306 26.19 13.05 -1.01
N GLY A 307 27.40 12.70 -0.58
CA GLY A 307 28.24 13.60 0.21
C GLY A 307 27.99 13.59 1.73
N PHE A 308 27.05 12.77 2.23
CA PHE A 308 26.84 12.55 3.66
C PHE A 308 27.00 11.08 4.05
N THR A 309 27.30 10.83 5.32
CA THR A 309 27.53 9.51 5.90
C THR A 309 27.20 9.52 7.41
N GLY A 310 27.29 8.36 8.04
CA GLY A 310 26.95 8.16 9.46
C GLY A 310 25.50 7.71 9.68
N PRO A 311 25.15 7.29 10.92
CA PRO A 311 23.87 6.67 11.25
C PRO A 311 22.67 7.61 11.11
N ASP A 312 22.89 8.92 11.16
CA ASP A 312 21.89 9.98 11.05
C ASP A 312 22.19 10.96 9.90
N CYS A 313 23.15 10.65 9.03
CA CYS A 313 23.62 11.52 7.93
C CYS A 313 24.16 12.90 8.36
N SER A 314 24.58 13.06 9.62
CA SER A 314 25.19 14.31 10.12
C SER A 314 26.59 14.54 9.56
N LYS A 315 27.35 13.48 9.28
CA LYS A 315 28.76 13.58 8.86
C LYS A 315 28.84 13.83 7.37
N LYS A 316 29.64 14.81 6.96
CA LYS A 316 30.01 14.97 5.56
C LYS A 316 30.98 13.85 5.17
N LYS A 317 30.76 13.24 4.01
CA LYS A 317 31.67 12.23 3.46
C LYS A 317 32.99 12.91 3.12
N SER A 318 34.04 12.60 3.87
CA SER A 318 35.40 13.05 3.58
C SER A 318 35.92 12.33 2.34
N CYS A 319 36.86 12.97 1.65
CA CYS A 319 37.58 12.31 0.57
C CYS A 319 38.76 11.51 1.13
N PRO A 320 39.17 10.41 0.46
CA PRO A 320 40.40 9.70 0.79
C PRO A 320 41.59 10.67 0.81
N ASP A 321 42.30 10.72 1.94
CA ASP A 321 43.51 11.54 2.18
C ASP A 321 43.41 13.00 1.69
N ASP A 322 42.21 13.59 1.78
CA ASP A 322 41.90 14.94 1.26
C ASP A 322 42.37 15.17 -0.18
N CYS A 323 42.28 14.12 -1.00
CA CYS A 323 42.75 14.09 -2.38
C CYS A 323 44.24 14.43 -2.53
N ASN A 324 45.06 14.16 -1.51
CA ASN A 324 46.49 14.49 -1.41
C ASN A 324 46.82 15.94 -1.80
N ASN A 325 45.85 16.87 -1.71
CA ASN A 325 45.93 18.23 -2.24
C ASN A 325 46.13 18.33 -3.78
N HIS A 326 46.01 17.22 -4.50
CA HIS A 326 46.10 17.11 -5.95
C HIS A 326 44.74 16.93 -6.63
N GLY A 327 43.65 17.25 -5.94
CA GLY A 327 42.31 17.18 -6.50
C GLY A 327 41.28 17.98 -5.71
N LYS A 328 40.06 18.01 -6.24
CA LYS A 328 38.89 18.59 -5.57
C LYS A 328 38.02 17.47 -5.02
N CYS A 329 37.65 17.57 -3.74
CA CYS A 329 36.72 16.65 -3.13
C CYS A 329 35.28 16.96 -3.55
N VAL A 330 34.65 16.05 -4.31
CA VAL A 330 33.26 16.18 -4.76
C VAL A 330 32.47 14.97 -4.27
N ASN A 331 31.54 15.20 -3.33
CA ASN A 331 30.66 14.16 -2.75
C ASN A 331 31.42 12.96 -2.15
N GLY A 332 32.61 13.19 -1.57
CA GLY A 332 33.45 12.14 -0.99
C GLY A 332 34.26 11.33 -2.02
N LYS A 333 34.34 11.81 -3.27
CA LYS A 333 35.24 11.28 -4.31
C LYS A 333 36.19 12.38 -4.78
N CYS A 334 37.44 12.02 -5.03
CA CYS A 334 38.41 12.95 -5.57
C CYS A 334 38.26 13.13 -7.09
N VAL A 335 38.25 14.38 -7.53
CA VAL A 335 38.42 14.78 -8.93
C VAL A 335 39.83 15.32 -9.06
N CYS A 336 40.73 14.54 -9.63
CA CYS A 336 42.15 14.89 -9.69
C CYS A 336 42.42 16.06 -10.64
N HIS A 337 43.40 16.89 -10.25
CA HIS A 337 43.97 17.89 -11.12
C HIS A 337 44.77 17.23 -12.24
N SER A 338 45.02 17.97 -13.32
CA SER A 338 45.82 17.49 -14.46
C SER A 338 47.17 16.97 -14.00
N GLY A 339 47.55 15.77 -14.45
CA GLY A 339 48.81 15.11 -14.08
C GLY A 339 48.71 14.17 -12.88
N PHE A 340 47.53 14.03 -12.26
CA PHE A 340 47.29 13.10 -11.16
C PHE A 340 46.10 12.19 -11.43
N THR A 341 46.14 10.99 -10.88
CA THR A 341 45.12 9.94 -10.99
C THR A 341 45.06 9.13 -9.70
N GLY A 342 44.21 8.12 -9.65
CA GLY A 342 43.97 7.31 -8.45
C GLY A 342 42.76 7.78 -7.65
N ALA A 343 42.40 7.02 -6.60
CA ALA A 343 41.21 7.28 -5.78
C ALA A 343 41.35 8.54 -4.89
N ASP A 344 42.58 8.87 -4.54
CA ASP A 344 43.01 9.95 -3.65
C ASP A 344 43.95 10.94 -4.36
N CYS A 345 44.14 10.82 -5.68
CA CYS A 345 45.04 11.64 -6.49
C CYS A 345 46.53 11.58 -6.10
N SER A 346 46.97 10.50 -5.45
CA SER A 346 48.39 10.30 -5.12
C SER A 346 49.23 9.84 -6.30
N GLU A 347 48.62 9.25 -7.33
CA GLU A 347 49.33 8.67 -8.46
C GLU A 347 49.57 9.72 -9.55
N THR A 348 50.74 9.71 -10.19
CA THR A 348 51.01 10.57 -11.36
C THR A 348 50.35 9.99 -12.60
N ALA A 349 49.61 10.82 -13.33
CA ALA A 349 48.96 10.41 -14.57
C ALA A 349 49.98 10.38 -15.72
N CYS A 350 49.94 9.31 -16.52
CA CYS A 350 50.73 9.20 -17.74
C CYS A 350 49.88 9.36 -19.01
N PRO A 351 50.46 9.83 -20.13
CA PRO A 351 49.78 9.89 -21.42
C PRO A 351 49.18 8.53 -21.80
N GLY A 352 47.88 8.50 -22.11
CA GLY A 352 47.17 7.29 -22.52
C GLY A 352 47.25 6.11 -21.56
N ASN A 353 47.60 6.32 -20.27
CA ASN A 353 47.98 5.25 -19.34
C ASN A 353 48.99 4.25 -19.95
N CYS A 354 49.93 4.77 -20.75
CA CYS A 354 50.91 4.00 -21.48
C CYS A 354 50.31 2.91 -22.38
N ASN A 355 49.06 3.07 -22.82
CA ASN A 355 48.27 2.09 -23.59
C ASN A 355 48.32 0.65 -23.02
N SER A 356 48.58 0.51 -21.71
CA SER A 356 48.84 -0.77 -21.06
C SER A 356 49.98 -1.59 -21.68
N ARG A 357 50.93 -0.91 -22.34
CA ARG A 357 52.12 -1.46 -23.02
C ARG A 357 53.41 -0.82 -22.49
N GLY A 358 53.40 -0.47 -21.22
CA GLY A 358 54.51 0.15 -20.53
C GLY A 358 54.17 0.47 -19.08
N ARG A 359 55.16 0.97 -18.36
CA ARG A 359 55.02 1.43 -16.97
C ARG A 359 55.05 2.95 -16.90
N CYS A 360 54.20 3.52 -16.06
CA CYS A 360 54.23 4.95 -15.75
C CYS A 360 55.28 5.22 -14.67
N VAL A 361 56.27 6.06 -14.97
CA VAL A 361 57.33 6.47 -14.04
C VAL A 361 57.44 7.98 -14.10
N GLU A 362 57.12 8.65 -12.98
CA GLU A 362 57.18 10.12 -12.85
C GLU A 362 56.43 10.87 -13.98
N GLY A 363 55.24 10.39 -14.35
CA GLY A 363 54.42 10.99 -15.41
C GLY A 363 54.90 10.72 -16.84
N ARG A 364 55.92 9.87 -17.04
CA ARG A 364 56.38 9.40 -18.36
C ARG A 364 56.19 7.91 -18.53
N CYS A 365 55.83 7.51 -19.74
CA CYS A 365 55.74 6.10 -20.10
C CYS A 365 57.12 5.52 -20.44
N VAL A 366 57.47 4.42 -19.78
CA VAL A 366 58.58 3.54 -20.16
C VAL A 366 57.95 2.34 -20.85
N CYS A 367 58.09 2.28 -22.18
CA CYS A 367 57.42 1.28 -23.00
C CYS A 367 58.02 -0.12 -22.85
N ASP A 368 57.15 -1.12 -22.97
CA ASP A 368 57.55 -2.51 -23.07
C ASP A 368 58.23 -2.78 -24.42
N GLY A 369 59.00 -3.86 -24.50
CA GLY A 369 59.73 -4.22 -25.72
C GLY A 369 58.81 -4.35 -26.93
N GLY A 370 59.19 -3.68 -28.03
CA GLY A 370 58.38 -3.66 -29.26
C GLY A 370 57.39 -2.50 -29.37
N PHE A 371 57.34 -1.60 -28.38
CA PHE A 371 56.54 -0.38 -28.43
C PHE A 371 57.39 0.88 -28.21
N THR A 372 56.92 2.00 -28.72
CA THR A 372 57.56 3.31 -28.65
C THR A 372 56.51 4.42 -28.63
N GLY A 373 56.96 5.67 -28.57
CA GLY A 373 56.09 6.85 -28.47
C GLY A 373 55.82 7.29 -27.03
N PRO A 374 55.19 8.46 -26.85
CA PRO A 374 54.98 9.09 -25.54
C PRO A 374 53.99 8.34 -24.63
N ASP A 375 53.12 7.51 -25.22
CA ASP A 375 52.10 6.71 -24.56
C ASP A 375 52.19 5.22 -24.92
N CYS A 376 53.27 4.78 -25.58
CA CYS A 376 53.49 3.39 -26.01
C CYS A 376 52.42 2.82 -26.98
N ALA A 377 51.73 3.69 -27.72
CA ALA A 377 50.78 3.26 -28.74
C ALA A 377 51.48 2.63 -29.95
N ASP A 378 52.63 3.18 -30.34
CA ASP A 378 53.30 2.87 -31.60
C ASP A 378 54.14 1.59 -31.47
N LYS A 379 54.13 0.74 -32.50
CA LYS A 379 55.05 -0.40 -32.57
C LYS A 379 56.45 0.09 -32.93
N ALA A 380 57.45 -0.36 -32.17
CA ALA A 380 58.85 -0.08 -32.45
C ALA A 380 59.32 -0.88 -33.68
N CYS A 381 60.05 -0.22 -34.58
CA CYS A 381 60.74 -0.87 -35.69
C CYS A 381 62.20 -1.21 -35.32
N PRO A 382 62.76 -2.29 -35.90
CA PRO A 382 64.16 -2.65 -35.67
C PRO A 382 65.09 -1.53 -36.17
N ASN A 383 66.02 -1.10 -35.29
CA ASN A 383 67.00 -0.04 -35.54
C ASN A 383 66.45 1.23 -36.19
N SER A 384 65.19 1.60 -35.89
CA SER A 384 64.53 2.76 -36.51
C SER A 384 64.56 2.74 -38.05
N CYS A 385 64.53 1.53 -38.64
CA CYS A 385 64.68 1.33 -40.09
C CYS A 385 65.95 1.95 -40.67
N GLY A 386 67.03 2.04 -39.88
CA GLY A 386 68.33 2.55 -40.31
C GLY A 386 68.29 3.98 -40.84
N ASP A 387 67.27 4.74 -40.44
CA ASP A 387 66.86 6.07 -40.94
C ASP A 387 66.68 6.13 -42.47
N ARG A 388 66.40 4.98 -43.10
CA ARG A 388 66.34 4.78 -44.57
C ARG A 388 65.11 3.96 -44.97
N GLY A 389 64.03 4.18 -44.24
CA GLY A 389 62.75 3.56 -44.47
C GLY A 389 61.68 4.10 -43.54
N LYS A 390 60.43 3.75 -43.82
CA LYS A 390 59.28 4.12 -42.99
C LYS A 390 58.88 2.93 -42.12
N CYS A 391 58.68 3.19 -40.84
CA CYS A 391 58.10 2.20 -39.93
C CYS A 391 56.58 2.13 -40.15
N VAL A 392 56.08 0.98 -40.59
CA VAL A 392 54.66 0.72 -40.79
C VAL A 392 54.28 -0.51 -39.98
N ASP A 393 53.52 -0.29 -38.89
CA ASP A 393 53.05 -1.34 -37.99
C ASP A 393 54.16 -2.29 -37.46
N GLY A 394 55.34 -1.72 -37.15
CA GLY A 394 56.51 -2.46 -36.65
C GLY A 394 57.36 -3.11 -37.74
N VAL A 395 57.01 -2.94 -39.01
CA VAL A 395 57.76 -3.43 -40.17
C VAL A 395 58.39 -2.26 -40.93
N CYS A 396 59.67 -2.39 -41.29
CA CYS A 396 60.36 -1.38 -42.08
C CYS A 396 60.03 -1.50 -43.57
N VAL A 397 59.47 -0.45 -44.14
CA VAL A 397 59.34 -0.26 -45.58
C VAL A 397 60.54 0.54 -46.05
N CYS A 398 61.51 -0.12 -46.67
CA CYS A 398 62.79 0.49 -47.05
C CYS A 398 62.67 1.44 -48.24
N ASP A 399 63.45 2.51 -48.20
CA ASP A 399 63.63 3.39 -49.34
C ASP A 399 64.35 2.67 -50.49
N VAL A 400 64.19 3.18 -51.71
CA VAL A 400 64.80 2.59 -52.92
C VAL A 400 66.32 2.46 -52.75
N GLY A 401 66.87 1.27 -52.99
CA GLY A 401 68.29 0.99 -52.81
C GLY A 401 68.69 0.54 -51.41
N PHE A 402 67.72 0.35 -50.50
CA PHE A 402 67.90 -0.28 -49.20
C PHE A 402 67.02 -1.52 -49.07
N ALA A 403 67.50 -2.49 -48.29
CA ALA A 403 66.83 -3.76 -48.09
C ALA A 403 67.17 -4.34 -46.71
N GLY A 404 66.44 -5.39 -46.34
CA GLY A 404 66.59 -6.05 -45.05
C GLY A 404 65.53 -5.61 -44.03
N PRO A 405 65.48 -6.28 -42.87
CA PRO A 405 64.42 -6.07 -41.86
C PRO A 405 64.47 -4.68 -41.21
N ASP A 406 65.63 -4.01 -41.25
CA ASP A 406 65.88 -2.69 -40.68
C ASP A 406 66.44 -1.70 -41.72
N CYS A 407 66.40 -2.05 -43.01
CA CYS A 407 66.92 -1.22 -44.11
C CYS A 407 68.40 -0.83 -44.01
N ALA A 408 69.20 -1.52 -43.19
CA ALA A 408 70.63 -1.23 -43.07
C ALA A 408 71.43 -1.71 -44.30
N ALA A 409 70.96 -2.74 -45.01
CA ALA A 409 71.67 -3.31 -46.14
C ALA A 409 71.41 -2.51 -47.43
N LYS A 410 72.44 -2.36 -48.27
CA LYS A 410 72.27 -1.84 -49.62
C LYS A 410 71.44 -2.81 -50.46
N GLY A 411 70.24 -2.39 -50.83
CA GLY A 411 69.38 -3.06 -51.80
C GLY A 411 69.86 -2.83 -53.24
N CYS A 412 69.39 -3.66 -54.16
CA CYS A 412 69.67 -3.49 -55.58
C CYS A 412 68.50 -2.78 -56.29
N PRO A 413 68.77 -1.96 -57.31
CA PRO A 413 67.72 -1.28 -58.08
C PRO A 413 66.77 -2.32 -58.70
N GLY A 414 65.46 -2.07 -58.61
CA GLY A 414 64.41 -2.94 -59.15
C GLY A 414 64.42 -4.39 -58.63
N ASN A 415 65.12 -4.69 -57.54
CA ASN A 415 65.44 -6.06 -57.11
C ASN A 415 66.02 -6.92 -58.27
N CYS A 416 66.82 -6.29 -59.13
CA CYS A 416 67.35 -6.88 -60.36
C CYS A 416 66.28 -7.46 -61.30
N ASN A 417 65.05 -6.94 -61.24
CA ASN A 417 63.85 -7.38 -61.96
C ASN A 417 63.60 -8.89 -61.91
N ASN A 418 64.13 -9.58 -60.89
CA ASN A 418 64.21 -11.04 -60.79
C ASN A 418 65.02 -11.73 -61.92
N LYS A 419 65.71 -10.98 -62.77
CA LYS A 419 66.56 -11.44 -63.88
C LYS A 419 68.06 -11.42 -63.52
N GLY A 420 68.41 -11.18 -62.26
CA GLY A 420 69.80 -11.15 -61.77
C GLY A 420 69.92 -11.53 -60.30
N ARG A 421 71.16 -11.59 -59.80
CA ARG A 421 71.47 -11.73 -58.37
C ARG A 421 71.98 -10.40 -57.82
N CYS A 422 71.43 -9.96 -56.70
CA CYS A 422 71.93 -8.79 -56.00
C CYS A 422 73.21 -9.10 -55.22
N VAL A 423 74.29 -8.35 -55.46
CA VAL A 423 75.57 -8.49 -54.76
C VAL A 423 76.06 -7.10 -54.32
N LYS A 424 76.08 -6.85 -53.00
CA LYS A 424 76.51 -5.58 -52.39
C LYS A 424 75.85 -4.32 -53.00
N GLY A 425 74.55 -4.40 -53.31
CA GLY A 425 73.79 -3.29 -53.90
C GLY A 425 73.96 -3.10 -55.41
N ARG A 426 74.65 -4.02 -56.10
CA ARG A 426 74.75 -4.06 -57.56
C ARG A 426 74.13 -5.33 -58.12
N CYS A 427 73.36 -5.23 -59.20
CA CYS A 427 72.84 -6.40 -59.88
C CYS A 427 73.92 -7.08 -60.72
N VAL A 428 74.00 -8.40 -60.60
CA VAL A 428 74.73 -9.28 -61.51
C VAL A 428 73.69 -9.99 -62.35
N CYS A 429 73.54 -9.58 -63.60
CA CYS A 429 72.48 -10.07 -64.47
C CYS A 429 72.71 -11.52 -64.92
N ARG A 430 71.62 -12.26 -65.12
CA ARG A 430 71.65 -13.56 -65.80
C ARG A 430 72.01 -13.33 -67.28
N ARG A 431 72.56 -14.35 -67.94
CA ARG A 431 72.94 -14.28 -69.36
C ARG A 431 71.75 -13.79 -70.21
N GLY A 432 72.02 -12.92 -71.18
CA GLY A 432 71.02 -12.29 -72.02
C GLY A 432 70.41 -11.02 -71.42
N PHE A 433 70.62 -10.71 -70.14
CA PHE A 433 70.14 -9.49 -69.49
C PHE A 433 71.28 -8.52 -69.17
N THR A 434 71.02 -7.22 -69.32
CA THR A 434 71.94 -6.11 -69.05
C THR A 434 71.22 -4.93 -68.37
N GLY A 435 71.97 -3.88 -68.05
CA GLY A 435 71.47 -2.70 -67.32
C GLY A 435 71.67 -2.77 -65.81
N ALA A 436 71.47 -1.64 -65.12
CA ALA A 436 71.74 -1.52 -63.68
C ALA A 436 70.82 -2.41 -62.81
N ASP A 437 69.62 -2.71 -63.29
CA ASP A 437 68.59 -3.53 -62.65
C ASP A 437 68.23 -4.78 -63.48
N CYS A 438 69.00 -5.12 -64.51
CA CYS A 438 68.76 -6.28 -65.39
C CYS A 438 67.42 -6.25 -66.15
N SER A 439 66.87 -5.06 -66.42
CA SER A 439 65.62 -4.90 -67.18
C SER A 439 65.80 -4.97 -68.70
N GLN A 440 67.03 -4.87 -69.22
CA GLN A 440 67.31 -4.74 -70.66
C GLN A 440 67.88 -6.05 -71.21
N CYS A 441 67.67 -6.34 -72.50
CA CYS A 441 68.34 -7.45 -73.18
C CYS A 441 69.76 -7.05 -73.62
N GLU A 442 70.69 -7.99 -73.57
CA GLU A 442 72.03 -7.86 -74.15
C GLU A 442 71.95 -7.74 -75.69
N ASP A 443 72.90 -7.04 -76.30
CA ASP A 443 72.87 -6.78 -77.74
C ASP A 443 72.86 -8.09 -78.56
N GLY A 444 71.93 -8.19 -79.49
CA GLY A 444 71.77 -9.37 -80.37
C GLY A 444 70.82 -10.45 -79.83
N VAL A 445 70.22 -10.27 -78.66
CA VAL A 445 69.11 -11.11 -78.16
C VAL A 445 67.86 -10.27 -77.86
N THR A 446 66.69 -10.88 -78.01
CA THR A 446 65.39 -10.24 -77.79
C THR A 446 64.38 -11.22 -77.18
N GLY A 447 63.15 -10.75 -76.95
CA GLY A 447 62.07 -11.50 -76.31
C GLY A 447 61.99 -11.29 -74.78
N PRO A 448 60.92 -11.78 -74.14
CA PRO A 448 60.64 -11.55 -72.71
C PRO A 448 61.66 -12.20 -71.75
N ASP A 449 62.42 -13.18 -72.25
CA ASP A 449 63.50 -13.85 -71.52
C ASP A 449 64.90 -13.59 -72.11
N CYS A 450 65.00 -12.71 -73.12
CA CYS A 450 66.25 -12.36 -73.81
C CYS A 450 67.09 -13.56 -74.26
N ASP A 451 66.41 -14.62 -74.71
CA ASP A 451 66.98 -15.90 -75.15
C ASP A 451 66.87 -16.10 -76.66
N THR A 452 66.12 -15.22 -77.35
CA THR A 452 65.91 -15.30 -78.79
C THR A 452 67.01 -14.54 -79.51
N ALA A 453 67.91 -15.26 -80.18
CA ALA A 453 68.95 -14.64 -81.00
C ALA A 453 68.34 -13.87 -82.17
N MET A 454 68.81 -12.64 -82.40
CA MET A 454 68.53 -11.90 -83.61
C MET A 454 69.29 -12.54 -84.78
N LEU A 455 68.70 -13.56 -85.41
CA LEU A 455 69.24 -14.14 -86.63
C LEU A 455 68.99 -13.18 -87.79
N GLY A 456 70.05 -12.87 -88.54
CA GLY A 456 69.96 -12.06 -89.75
C GLY A 456 69.20 -12.76 -90.87
N VAL A 457 68.86 -11.98 -91.89
CA VAL A 457 68.23 -12.47 -93.13
C VAL A 457 69.17 -13.47 -93.84
N SER A 458 68.65 -14.62 -94.27
CA SER A 458 69.40 -15.64 -95.02
C SER A 458 68.91 -15.78 -96.46
N GLU A 459 69.74 -16.36 -97.34
CA GLU A 459 69.41 -16.63 -98.75
C GLU A 459 69.02 -15.38 -99.56
N LEU A 460 69.59 -14.22 -99.22
CA LEU A 460 69.36 -12.98 -99.96
C LEU A 460 69.89 -13.13 -101.41
N SER A 461 68.98 -13.00 -102.37
CA SER A 461 69.26 -13.11 -103.79
C SER A 461 68.43 -12.09 -104.59
N THR A 462 68.90 -11.79 -105.80
CA THR A 462 68.21 -10.90 -106.74
C THR A 462 67.59 -11.72 -107.87
N ARG A 463 66.40 -11.31 -108.32
CA ARG A 463 65.70 -11.91 -109.45
C ARG A 463 65.01 -10.82 -110.28
N ASP A 464 64.79 -11.11 -111.56
CA ASP A 464 64.05 -10.25 -112.49
C ASP A 464 64.60 -8.81 -112.53
N ILE A 465 65.91 -8.70 -112.81
CA ILE A 465 66.63 -7.42 -112.87
C ILE A 465 66.31 -6.72 -114.20
N THR A 466 65.74 -5.52 -114.11
CA THR A 466 65.54 -4.60 -115.24
C THR A 466 66.35 -3.33 -115.03
N GLU A 467 66.35 -2.42 -116.01
CA GLU A 467 67.00 -1.10 -115.87
C GLU A 467 66.39 -0.25 -114.73
N SER A 468 65.17 -0.54 -114.28
CA SER A 468 64.45 0.27 -113.27
C SER A 468 63.98 -0.50 -112.04
N SER A 469 64.17 -1.83 -111.98
CA SER A 469 63.70 -2.64 -110.85
C SER A 469 64.57 -3.86 -110.58
N VAL A 470 64.68 -4.23 -109.31
CA VAL A 470 65.24 -5.51 -108.86
C VAL A 470 64.28 -6.12 -107.85
N THR A 471 63.98 -7.41 -108.01
CA THR A 471 63.23 -8.17 -107.00
C THR A 471 64.21 -8.84 -106.07
N LEU A 472 64.07 -8.60 -104.76
CA LEU A 472 64.87 -9.26 -103.73
C LEU A 472 64.09 -10.44 -103.17
N LEU A 473 64.70 -11.63 -103.21
CA LEU A 473 64.21 -12.81 -102.50
C LEU A 473 65.12 -13.06 -101.31
N TRP A 474 64.52 -13.30 -100.16
CA TRP A 474 65.24 -13.74 -98.97
C TRP A 474 64.35 -14.62 -98.11
N THR A 475 64.97 -15.41 -97.25
CA THR A 475 64.27 -16.17 -96.22
C THR A 475 64.19 -15.30 -94.96
N PRO A 476 62.97 -14.87 -94.55
CA PRO A 476 62.83 -14.03 -93.37
C PRO A 476 63.24 -14.83 -92.13
N PRO A 477 63.91 -14.19 -91.16
CA PRO A 477 64.26 -14.85 -89.91
C PRO A 477 63.01 -15.32 -89.16
N PRO A 478 63.15 -16.31 -88.25
CA PRO A 478 62.02 -16.85 -87.48
C PRO A 478 61.35 -15.80 -86.57
N VAL A 479 61.99 -14.67 -86.34
CA VAL A 479 61.44 -13.50 -85.63
C VAL A 479 60.98 -12.47 -86.66
N GLN A 480 59.73 -12.00 -86.57
CA GLN A 480 59.24 -10.90 -87.41
C GLN A 480 59.86 -9.57 -86.94
N TYR A 481 60.46 -8.83 -87.88
CA TYR A 481 60.96 -7.48 -87.64
C TYR A 481 60.01 -6.48 -88.30
N ASP A 482 59.73 -5.36 -87.61
CA ASP A 482 58.85 -4.30 -88.12
C ASP A 482 59.47 -3.52 -89.30
N THR A 483 60.79 -3.57 -89.46
CA THR A 483 61.51 -2.82 -90.50
C THR A 483 62.80 -3.54 -90.90
N TYR A 484 63.06 -3.62 -92.21
CA TYR A 484 64.32 -4.12 -92.78
C TYR A 484 65.04 -2.97 -93.49
N TYR A 485 66.32 -2.79 -93.21
CA TYR A 485 67.19 -1.84 -93.93
C TYR A 485 67.97 -2.59 -95.01
N ILE A 486 67.81 -2.17 -96.27
CA ILE A 486 68.47 -2.78 -97.42
C ILE A 486 69.50 -1.79 -97.96
N THR A 487 70.76 -2.21 -98.02
CA THR A 487 71.87 -1.39 -98.50
C THR A 487 72.42 -1.99 -99.79
N PHE A 488 72.43 -1.22 -100.88
CA PHE A 488 73.05 -1.62 -102.14
C PHE A 488 74.50 -1.13 -102.17
N THR A 489 75.45 -2.05 -102.24
CA THR A 489 76.87 -1.71 -102.45
C THR A 489 77.26 -2.07 -103.88
N SER A 490 77.62 -1.07 -104.68
CA SER A 490 78.29 -1.29 -105.97
C SER A 490 79.68 -1.85 -105.69
N GLN A 491 80.02 -3.00 -106.29
CA GLN A 491 81.42 -3.44 -106.36
C GLN A 491 82.13 -2.79 -107.54
#